data_AF-X1LDC7-F1
#
_entry.id   AF-X1LDC7-F1
#
_cell.length_a   1.000
_cell.length_b   1.000
_cell.length_c   1.000
_cell.angle_alpha   90.00
_cell.angle_beta   90.00
_cell.angle_gamma   90.00
#
_symmetry.space_group_name_H-M   'P 1'
#
loop_
_entity.id
_entity.type
_entity.pdbx_description
1 polymer ?
#
loop_
_entity_poly.entity_id
_entity_poly.type
_entity_poly.pdbx_seq_one_letter_code
_entity_poly.pdbx_strand_id
1 'polypeptide(L)'
;TESVGDGISSIPKSMRRKNVSQLPALSQPQVLRHFLHLSQETLGVDFNIDIGQGTCTMKYSPKIHEQFASSEKVAEMHPYQDESTSQGL
;
A
#
# COMPACT_ATOMS: atom_id res chain seq x y z
N THR A 1 -1.38 27.68 5.41
CA THR A 1 -2.01 27.11 4.19
C THR A 1 -1.04 27.32 3.04
N GLU A 2 -0.03 26.45 2.94
CA GLU A 2 0.85 26.45 1.76
C GLU A 2 0.10 25.74 0.63
N SER A 3 -0.40 26.53 -0.32
CA SER A 3 -0.94 26.00 -1.57
C SER A 3 0.22 25.44 -2.39
N VAL A 4 0.24 24.13 -2.58
CA VAL A 4 1.16 23.49 -3.53
C VAL A 4 0.90 24.12 -4.90
N GLY A 5 1.90 24.81 -5.48
CA GLY A 5 1.76 25.54 -6.74
C GLY A 5 1.57 24.64 -7.96
N ASP A 6 1.48 25.24 -9.16
CA ASP A 6 1.39 24.50 -10.43
C ASP A 6 2.74 23.83 -10.76
N GLY A 7 2.92 22.58 -10.32
CA GLY A 7 4.10 21.77 -10.59
C GLY A 7 4.31 21.40 -12.06
N ILE A 8 3.29 21.55 -12.92
CA ILE A 8 3.37 21.20 -14.35
C ILE A 8 4.10 22.31 -15.11
N SER A 9 3.88 23.57 -14.72
CA SER A 9 4.53 24.74 -15.33
C SER A 9 6.06 24.63 -15.37
N SER A 10 6.65 24.00 -14.34
CA SER A 10 8.10 23.84 -14.16
C SER A 10 8.72 22.72 -15.01
N ILE A 11 7.91 21.83 -15.59
CA ILE A 11 8.39 20.69 -16.38
C ILE A 11 8.55 21.12 -17.85
N PRO A 12 9.69 20.86 -18.53
CA PRO A 12 9.86 21.13 -19.96
C PRO A 12 8.78 20.43 -20.81
N LYS A 13 8.26 21.13 -21.83
CA LYS A 13 7.16 20.61 -22.68
C LYS A 13 7.45 19.23 -23.28
N SER A 14 8.71 18.95 -23.61
CA SER A 14 9.17 17.66 -24.17
C SER A 14 9.03 16.49 -23.20
N MET A 15 9.02 16.75 -21.88
CA MET A 15 8.93 15.73 -20.83
C MET A 15 7.51 15.57 -20.28
N ARG A 16 6.58 16.46 -20.63
CA ARG A 16 5.20 16.38 -20.16
C ARG A 16 4.49 15.19 -20.80
N ARG A 17 3.78 14.43 -19.98
CA ARG A 17 2.94 13.32 -20.45
C ARG A 17 1.85 13.89 -21.37
N LYS A 18 1.76 13.35 -22.60
CA LYS A 18 0.81 13.83 -23.62
C LYS A 18 -0.63 13.36 -23.36
N ASN A 19 -0.77 12.15 -22.82
CA ASN A 19 -2.07 11.51 -22.62
C ASN A 19 -2.36 11.38 -21.12
N VAL A 20 -3.60 11.70 -20.73
CA VAL A 20 -4.06 11.53 -19.34
C VAL A 20 -4.02 10.04 -18.96
N SER A 21 -3.75 9.76 -17.68
CA SER A 21 -3.81 8.40 -17.16
C SER A 21 -5.24 7.90 -17.11
N GLN A 22 -5.49 6.66 -17.54
CA GLN A 22 -6.82 6.04 -17.49
C GLN A 22 -7.14 5.49 -16.09
N LEU A 23 -6.78 6.24 -15.05
CA LEU A 23 -7.08 5.87 -13.67
C LEU A 23 -8.53 6.24 -13.33
N PRO A 24 -9.23 5.40 -12.54
CA PRO A 24 -10.59 5.69 -12.14
C PRO A 24 -10.64 6.89 -11.19
N ALA A 25 -11.47 7.88 -11.51
CA ALA A 25 -11.68 9.08 -10.70
C ALA A 25 -12.82 8.85 -9.70
N LEU A 26 -12.53 8.14 -8.62
CA LEU A 26 -13.50 7.75 -7.60
C LEU A 26 -13.33 8.57 -6.31
N SER A 27 -14.45 8.83 -5.64
CA SER A 27 -14.44 9.37 -4.28
C SER A 27 -13.99 8.30 -3.27
N GLN A 28 -13.44 8.72 -2.13
CA GLN A 28 -13.00 7.82 -1.06
C GLN A 28 -14.10 6.82 -0.61
N PRO A 29 -15.38 7.21 -0.46
CA PRO A 29 -16.44 6.26 -0.11
C PRO A 29 -16.72 5.23 -1.21
N GLN A 30 -16.50 5.56 -2.48
CA GLN A 30 -16.64 4.59 -3.58
C GLN A 30 -15.51 3.57 -3.56
N VAL A 31 -14.27 4.01 -3.32
CA VAL A 31 -13.11 3.14 -3.17
C VAL A 31 -13.30 2.16 -2.01
N LEU A 32 -13.75 2.65 -0.85
CA LEU A 32 -14.01 1.81 0.32
C LEU A 32 -15.05 0.71 0.02
N ARG A 33 -16.21 1.08 -0.54
CA ARG A 33 -17.27 0.11 -0.85
C ARG A 33 -16.81 -0.94 -1.87
N HIS A 34 -16.02 -0.53 -2.86
CA HIS A 34 -15.49 -1.44 -3.86
C HIS A 34 -14.61 -2.53 -3.23
N PHE A 35 -13.61 -2.14 -2.43
CA PHE A 35 -12.71 -3.11 -1.81
C PHE A 35 -13.38 -3.93 -0.70
N LEU A 36 -14.34 -3.36 0.04
CA LEU A 36 -15.17 -4.13 0.98
C LEU A 36 -16.00 -5.19 0.28
N HIS A 37 -16.53 -4.92 -0.92
CA HIS A 37 -17.27 -5.94 -1.66
C HIS A 37 -16.34 -7.06 -2.12
N LEU A 38 -15.18 -6.71 -2.72
CA LEU A 38 -14.19 -7.70 -3.17
C LEU A 38 -13.65 -8.57 -2.03
N SER A 39 -13.50 -8.04 -0.82
CA SER A 39 -13.06 -8.84 0.33
C SER A 39 -14.05 -9.95 0.68
N GLN A 40 -15.35 -9.74 0.50
CA GLN A 40 -16.38 -10.75 0.76
C GLN A 40 -16.41 -11.86 -0.30
N GLU A 41 -15.85 -11.60 -1.48
CA GLU A 41 -15.70 -12.59 -2.55
C GLU A 41 -14.39 -13.39 -2.45
N THR A 42 -13.56 -13.10 -1.43
CA THR A 42 -12.25 -13.71 -1.24
C THR A 42 -12.26 -14.64 -0.03
N LEU A 43 -11.73 -15.87 -0.18
CA LEU A 43 -11.53 -16.80 0.92
C LEU A 43 -10.08 -16.70 1.45
N GLY A 44 -9.91 -16.54 2.76
CA GLY A 44 -8.59 -16.35 3.39
C GLY A 44 -8.49 -17.02 4.76
N VAL A 45 -7.25 -17.22 5.23
CA VAL A 45 -6.94 -18.00 6.45
C VAL A 45 -7.58 -17.43 7.72
N ASP A 46 -7.89 -16.14 7.72
CA ASP A 46 -8.60 -15.49 8.82
C ASP A 46 -10.07 -15.92 8.94
N PHE A 47 -10.68 -16.38 7.85
CA PHE A 47 -12.10 -16.73 7.78
C PHE A 47 -12.35 -18.24 7.72
N ASN A 48 -11.38 -19.03 7.27
CA ASN A 48 -11.52 -20.47 7.12
C ASN A 48 -10.24 -21.20 7.53
N ILE A 49 -10.40 -22.16 8.44
CA ILE A 49 -9.33 -22.96 9.04
C ILE A 49 -8.75 -23.96 8.01
N ASP A 50 -9.55 -24.39 7.03
CA ASP A 50 -9.21 -25.44 6.07
C ASP A 50 -8.82 -24.88 4.68
N ILE A 51 -7.98 -23.84 4.65
CA ILE A 51 -7.30 -23.38 3.40
C ILE A 51 -5.91 -24.04 3.27
N GLY A 52 -5.69 -25.14 4.01
CA GLY A 52 -4.44 -25.90 3.98
C GLY A 52 -4.19 -26.55 2.62
N GLN A 53 -3.63 -25.81 1.67
CA GLN A 53 -3.02 -26.37 0.48
C GLN A 53 -1.66 -26.94 0.86
N GLY A 54 -1.42 -28.21 0.52
CA GLY A 54 -0.13 -28.86 0.77
C GLY A 54 1.01 -28.01 0.21
N THR A 55 2.16 -27.97 0.90
CA THR A 55 3.35 -27.16 0.59
C THR A 55 3.26 -25.65 0.88
N CYS A 56 2.07 -25.05 1.01
CA CYS A 56 1.93 -23.60 1.26
C CYS A 56 2.14 -23.20 2.72
N THR A 57 2.03 -24.15 3.66
CA THR A 57 2.21 -23.91 5.09
C THR A 57 1.32 -22.76 5.60
N MET A 58 0.03 -22.80 5.27
CA MET A 58 -0.98 -21.80 5.64
C MET A 58 -1.23 -21.83 7.16
N LYS A 59 -0.38 -21.16 7.94
CA LYS A 59 -0.52 -21.01 9.39
C LYS A 59 -1.26 -19.72 9.72
N TYR A 60 -1.63 -19.61 10.99
CA TYR A 60 -2.06 -18.34 11.56
C TYR A 60 -1.02 -17.23 11.32
N SER A 61 -1.49 -16.08 10.85
CA SER A 61 -0.73 -14.82 10.75
C SER A 61 -1.09 -13.91 11.93
N PRO A 62 -0.25 -13.81 12.97
CA PRO A 62 -0.51 -12.96 14.13
C PRO A 62 -0.73 -11.50 13.77
N LYS A 63 -1.82 -10.91 14.25
CA LYS A 63 -2.15 -9.50 13.96
C LYS A 63 -1.12 -8.50 14.48
N ILE A 64 -0.37 -8.88 15.52
CA ILE A 64 0.76 -8.09 16.02
C ILE A 64 1.89 -7.93 15.00
N HIS A 65 2.07 -8.90 14.08
CA HIS A 65 3.09 -8.77 13.03
C HIS A 65 2.76 -7.65 12.05
N GLU A 66 1.49 -7.50 11.67
CA GLU A 66 1.04 -6.40 10.81
C GLU A 66 1.21 -5.05 11.51
N GLN A 67 0.96 -4.97 12.81
CA GLN A 67 1.19 -3.75 13.59
C GLN A 67 2.68 -3.36 13.63
N PHE A 68 3.57 -4.35 13.77
CA PHE A 68 5.01 -4.11 13.74
C PHE A 68 5.48 -3.66 12.34
N ALA A 69 5.06 -4.38 11.29
CA ALA A 69 5.44 -4.09 9.92
C ALA A 69 4.92 -2.73 9.43
N SER A 70 3.72 -2.32 9.86
CA SER A 70 3.13 -1.02 9.53
C SER A 70 3.62 0.12 10.41
N SER A 71 4.49 -0.13 11.40
CA SER A 71 5.06 0.94 12.21
C SER A 71 5.91 1.86 11.35
N GLU A 72 5.85 3.17 11.58
CA GLU A 72 6.56 4.18 10.78
C GLU A 72 8.07 3.88 10.68
N LYS A 73 8.64 3.37 11.77
CA LYS A 73 10.06 3.04 11.83
C LYS A 73 10.48 1.91 10.87
N VAL A 74 9.55 1.05 10.46
CA VAL A 74 9.77 -0.04 9.49
C VAL A 74 9.26 0.35 8.11
N ALA A 75 8.03 0.87 8.01
CA ALA A 75 7.36 1.16 6.74
C ALA A 75 8.02 2.30 5.95
N GLU A 76 8.57 3.31 6.64
CA GLU A 76 9.17 4.49 6.01
C GLU A 76 10.71 4.40 5.92
N MET A 77 11.29 3.21 6.16
CA MET A 77 12.73 3.01 6.06
C MET A 77 13.20 3.01 4.61
N HIS A 78 14.17 3.87 4.29
CA HIS A 78 14.79 3.85 2.97
C HIS A 78 15.95 2.83 2.97
N PRO A 79 16.04 1.91 1.99
CA PRO A 79 17.09 0.89 1.95
C PRO A 79 18.53 1.43 1.92
N TYR A 80 18.73 2.68 1.45
CA TYR A 80 20.03 3.36 1.41
C TYR A 80 20.15 4.53 2.39
N GLN A 81 19.39 4.54 3.49
CA GLN A 81 19.62 5.53 4.55
C GLN A 81 20.95 5.27 5.28
N ASP A 82 21.48 6.29 5.94
CA ASP A 82 22.75 6.16 6.68
C ASP A 82 22.63 5.11 7.79
N GLU A 83 23.62 4.22 7.91
CA GLU A 83 23.62 3.11 8.87
C GLU A 83 23.47 3.57 10.33
N SER A 84 23.91 4.78 10.66
CA SER A 84 23.74 5.33 12.02
C SER A 84 22.26 5.60 12.37
N THR A 85 21.39 5.71 11.35
CA THR A 85 19.95 5.96 11.51
C THR A 85 19.09 4.69 11.43
N SER A 86 19.67 3.53 11.12
CA SER A 86 18.97 2.24 11.01
C SER A 86 19.21 1.30 12.19
N GLN A 87 19.98 1.69 13.21
CA GLN A 87 20.31 0.76 14.29
C GLN A 87 19.10 0.34 15.12
N GLY A 88 18.84 -0.97 15.16
CA GLY A 88 17.73 -1.55 15.94
C GLY A 88 16.35 -1.45 15.27
N LEU A 89 16.32 -1.08 13.98
CA LEU A 89 15.14 -1.09 13.12
C LEU A 89 15.36 -1.99 11.90
#